data_AF-A0A7K5QNF1-F1
#
_entry.id   AF-A0A7K5QNF1-F1
#
_cell.length_a   1.000
_cell.length_b   1.000
_cell.length_c   1.000
_cell.angle_alpha   90.00
_cell.angle_beta   90.00
_cell.angle_gamma   90.00
#
_symmetry.space_group_name_H-M   'P 1'
#
loop_
_entity.id
_entity.type
_entity.pdbx_description
1 polymer ?
#
loop_
_entity_poly.entity_id
_entity_poly.type
_entity_poly.pdbx_seq_one_letter_code
_entity_poly.pdbx_strand_id
1 'polypeptide(L)'
;HTGPDGEKAWSKKYPFCGGVFQSPIDFHKAILQYDSNLLPLEFIGYNVPSTDQFTLINNGHSVKMYLSPAMSIRNLPFEYTASQLHLHWGNRNKSEGSEHTVSGKHFAAELHIVHYNSEKYTDITAAMDKADGLAVLAVLLEIGLFNPFYENIFRHFRNVKYKDQKALVPGFNIQELLPDRLDEYYRYEGSLTTPPCYPSVLWTVFRHPVEISQEQLLALETAMYCTERDDPEPLEMVDNFRNVQEFHERLVFISFHEGEL
;
A
#
# COMPACT_ATOMS: atom_id res chain seq x y z
N HIS A 1 7.19 -8.03 11.57
CA HIS A 1 7.56 -8.65 10.29
C HIS A 1 8.68 -9.68 10.45
N THR A 2 9.68 -9.42 11.30
CA THR A 2 10.78 -10.36 11.62
C THR A 2 10.57 -11.06 12.98
N GLY A 3 11.46 -11.99 13.34
CA GLY A 3 11.46 -12.67 14.64
C GLY A 3 10.54 -13.89 14.75
N PRO A 4 10.29 -14.40 15.98
CA PRO A 4 9.52 -15.64 16.22
C PRO A 4 8.06 -15.59 15.76
N ASP A 5 7.43 -14.41 15.84
CA ASP A 5 6.08 -14.12 15.30
C ASP A 5 6.14 -13.41 13.93
N GLY A 6 7.29 -13.47 13.25
CA GLY A 6 7.49 -12.89 11.92
C GLY A 6 6.70 -13.62 10.82
N GLU A 7 6.83 -13.15 9.58
CA GLU A 7 6.04 -13.61 8.42
C GLU A 7 5.97 -15.13 8.28
N LYS A 8 7.11 -15.81 8.42
CA LYS A 8 7.21 -17.29 8.32
C LYS A 8 6.36 -18.04 9.34
N ALA A 9 5.91 -17.38 10.41
CA ALA A 9 5.07 -17.95 11.45
C ALA A 9 3.60 -17.51 11.35
N TRP A 10 3.24 -16.57 10.47
CA TRP A 10 1.87 -16.03 10.38
C TRP A 10 0.82 -17.11 10.14
N SER A 11 1.11 -18.08 9.26
CA SER A 11 0.19 -19.17 8.92
C SER A 11 -0.21 -20.05 10.11
N LYS A 12 0.57 -20.05 11.20
CA LYS A 12 0.24 -20.80 12.43
C LYS A 12 -1.01 -20.26 13.13
N LYS A 13 -1.21 -18.93 13.09
CA LYS A 13 -2.35 -18.24 13.73
C LYS A 13 -3.37 -17.75 12.70
N TYR A 14 -2.92 -17.48 11.48
CA TYR A 14 -3.71 -16.93 10.38
C TYR A 14 -3.60 -17.84 9.16
N PRO A 15 -4.42 -18.90 9.06
CA PRO A 15 -4.24 -19.95 8.06
C PRO A 15 -4.20 -19.46 6.60
N PHE A 16 -4.95 -18.39 6.28
CA PHE A 16 -4.94 -17.81 4.93
C PHE A 16 -3.56 -17.28 4.52
N CYS A 17 -2.68 -16.91 5.46
CA CYS A 17 -1.31 -16.50 5.14
C CYS A 17 -0.45 -17.61 4.54
N GLY A 18 -0.82 -18.88 4.72
CA GLY A 18 -0.21 -20.03 4.04
C GLY A 18 -1.06 -20.59 2.91
N GLY A 19 -2.09 -19.84 2.48
CA GLY A 19 -3.02 -20.24 1.43
C GLY A 19 -2.54 -19.86 0.03
N VAL A 20 -3.45 -20.00 -0.93
CA VAL A 20 -3.28 -19.55 -2.32
C VAL A 20 -3.66 -18.07 -2.47
N PHE A 21 -3.39 -17.51 -3.66
CA PHE A 21 -3.67 -16.12 -4.01
C PHE A 21 -2.99 -15.08 -3.11
N GLN A 22 -1.84 -15.41 -2.53
CA GLN A 22 -1.14 -14.48 -1.65
C GLN A 22 -0.48 -13.32 -2.41
N SER A 23 -0.34 -12.21 -1.71
CA SER A 23 0.37 -10.99 -2.12
C SER A 23 1.46 -10.67 -1.09
N PRO A 24 2.52 -9.92 -1.46
CA PRO A 24 2.81 -9.35 -2.78
C PRO A 24 3.42 -10.38 -3.77
N ILE A 25 3.60 -9.99 -5.02
CA ILE A 25 4.21 -10.82 -6.09
C ILE A 25 5.25 -10.04 -6.90
N ASP A 26 6.05 -10.77 -7.69
CA ASP A 26 6.96 -10.20 -8.69
C ASP A 26 6.31 -10.10 -10.07
N PHE A 27 6.31 -8.89 -10.66
CA PHE A 27 5.86 -8.64 -12.01
C PHE A 27 6.99 -8.90 -13.02
N HIS A 28 6.88 -10.00 -13.76
CA HIS A 28 7.89 -10.42 -14.73
C HIS A 28 7.22 -10.96 -15.99
N LYS A 29 7.89 -10.82 -17.14
CA LYS A 29 7.31 -11.04 -18.48
C LYS A 29 6.52 -12.34 -18.66
N ALA A 30 6.93 -13.42 -18.00
CA ALA A 30 6.31 -14.73 -18.16
C ALA A 30 4.85 -14.79 -17.68
N ILE A 31 4.41 -13.84 -16.86
CA ILE A 31 3.08 -13.83 -16.25
C ILE A 31 2.22 -12.64 -16.67
N LEU A 32 2.78 -11.72 -17.47
CA LEU A 32 2.11 -10.49 -17.88
C LEU A 32 1.30 -10.74 -19.16
N GLN A 33 0.04 -10.33 -19.15
CA GLN A 33 -0.84 -10.41 -20.30
C GLN A 33 -1.56 -9.08 -20.52
N TYR A 34 -1.43 -8.51 -21.72
CA TYR A 34 -2.17 -7.29 -22.07
C TYR A 34 -3.67 -7.56 -22.11
N ASP A 35 -4.44 -6.67 -21.50
CA ASP A 35 -5.90 -6.68 -21.54
C ASP A 35 -6.42 -5.28 -21.90
N SER A 36 -6.96 -5.16 -23.12
CA SER A 36 -7.53 -3.92 -23.65
C SER A 36 -8.81 -3.47 -22.92
N ASN A 37 -9.37 -4.29 -22.04
CA ASN A 37 -10.53 -3.92 -21.23
C ASN A 37 -10.14 -3.20 -19.93
N LEU A 38 -8.84 -3.11 -19.61
CA LEU A 38 -8.35 -2.35 -18.47
C LEU A 38 -8.41 -0.84 -18.76
N LEU A 39 -9.49 -0.21 -18.30
CA LEU A 39 -9.73 1.22 -18.46
C LEU A 39 -8.96 2.05 -17.41
N PRO A 40 -8.63 3.32 -17.69
CA PRO A 40 -8.14 4.24 -16.67
C PRO A 40 -9.10 4.32 -15.48
N LEU A 41 -8.55 4.31 -14.26
CA LEU A 41 -9.35 4.48 -13.04
C LEU A 41 -9.92 5.90 -12.98
N GLU A 42 -11.17 6.03 -12.52
CA GLU A 42 -11.77 7.31 -12.19
C GLU A 42 -11.70 7.51 -10.67
N PHE A 43 -11.17 8.67 -10.25
CA PHE A 43 -10.98 9.03 -8.85
C PHE A 43 -12.01 10.09 -8.44
N ILE A 44 -12.86 9.76 -7.48
CA ILE A 44 -13.90 10.66 -6.97
C ILE A 44 -13.51 11.15 -5.58
N GLY A 45 -13.61 12.46 -5.34
CA GLY A 45 -13.45 13.03 -4.01
C GLY A 45 -12.01 13.06 -3.46
N TYR A 46 -11.00 12.72 -4.27
CA TYR A 46 -9.59 12.66 -3.85
C TYR A 46 -8.98 14.03 -3.51
N ASN A 47 -9.54 15.13 -4.04
CA ASN A 47 -9.14 16.48 -3.68
C ASN A 47 -9.89 16.95 -2.42
N VAL A 48 -9.27 16.75 -1.25
CA VAL A 48 -9.89 17.07 0.04
C VAL A 48 -9.50 18.49 0.49
N PRO A 49 -10.47 19.35 0.86
CA PRO A 49 -10.19 20.71 1.32
C PRO A 49 -9.28 20.74 2.56
N SER A 50 -8.36 21.71 2.62
CA SER A 50 -7.46 21.88 3.77
C SER A 50 -8.14 22.29 5.08
N THR A 51 -9.43 22.66 5.03
CA THR A 51 -10.28 22.87 6.20
C THR A 51 -10.71 21.57 6.87
N ASP A 52 -10.71 20.47 6.11
CA ASP A 52 -10.98 19.13 6.63
C ASP A 52 -9.68 18.51 7.16
N GLN A 53 -9.80 17.38 7.87
CA GLN A 53 -8.66 16.74 8.52
C GLN A 53 -8.72 15.22 8.35
N PHE A 54 -7.55 14.64 8.09
CA PHE A 54 -7.31 13.22 8.21
C PHE A 54 -6.69 12.88 9.57
N THR A 55 -6.91 11.65 10.02
CA THR A 55 -6.23 11.11 11.21
C THR A 55 -5.08 10.21 10.76
N LEU A 56 -3.86 10.59 11.09
CA LEU A 56 -2.64 9.79 10.96
C LEU A 56 -2.41 9.02 12.26
N ILE A 57 -2.07 7.74 12.19
CA ILE A 57 -1.79 6.88 13.33
C ILE A 57 -0.58 6.00 13.04
N ASN A 58 0.28 5.83 14.03
CA ASN A 58 1.21 4.70 14.06
C ASN A 58 0.50 3.53 14.73
N ASN A 59 0.23 2.45 13.97
CA ASN A 59 -0.49 1.29 14.51
C ASN A 59 0.45 0.17 15.03
N GLY A 60 1.76 0.45 15.14
CA GLY A 60 2.80 -0.51 15.51
C GLY A 60 3.32 -1.36 14.35
N HIS A 61 2.73 -1.24 13.16
CA HIS A 61 3.11 -2.01 11.97
C HIS A 61 3.41 -1.11 10.76
N SER A 62 2.72 0.02 10.65
CA SER A 62 2.92 1.03 9.63
C SER A 62 2.42 2.39 10.16
N VAL A 63 2.68 3.44 9.39
CA VAL A 63 1.97 4.71 9.51
C VAL A 63 0.75 4.68 8.59
N LYS A 64 -0.43 4.84 9.18
CA LYS A 64 -1.71 4.74 8.49
C LYS A 64 -2.47 6.06 8.60
N MET A 65 -3.04 6.53 7.50
CA MET A 65 -3.92 7.68 7.46
C MET A 65 -5.34 7.24 7.08
N TYR A 66 -6.33 7.56 7.92
CA TYR A 66 -7.73 7.31 7.58
C TYR A 66 -8.20 8.32 6.51
N LEU A 67 -8.89 7.82 5.50
CA LEU A 67 -9.37 8.61 4.36
C LEU A 67 -10.86 8.92 4.47
N SER A 68 -11.31 9.91 3.70
CA SER A 68 -12.70 10.35 3.70
C SER A 68 -13.59 9.29 3.03
N PRO A 69 -14.76 8.95 3.60
CA PRO A 69 -15.72 8.05 2.93
C PRO A 69 -16.39 8.69 1.71
N ALA A 70 -16.15 9.98 1.44
CA ALA A 70 -16.54 10.63 0.19
C ALA A 70 -15.58 10.34 -0.97
N MET A 71 -14.45 9.66 -0.70
CA MET A 71 -13.49 9.25 -1.73
C MET A 71 -13.84 7.86 -2.25
N SER A 72 -13.88 7.69 -3.57
CA SER A 72 -14.07 6.37 -4.19
C SER A 72 -13.32 6.25 -5.51
N ILE A 73 -13.16 5.01 -5.96
CA ILE A 73 -12.64 4.67 -7.28
C ILE A 73 -13.68 3.90 -8.09
N ARG A 74 -13.73 4.21 -9.39
CA ARG A 74 -14.60 3.59 -10.39
C ARG A 74 -13.78 3.01 -11.55
N ASN A 75 -14.46 2.51 -12.58
CA ASN A 75 -13.89 1.71 -13.67
C ASN A 75 -13.24 0.40 -13.18
N LEU A 76 -13.85 -0.16 -12.13
CA LEU A 76 -13.65 -1.51 -11.61
C LEU A 76 -15.00 -2.24 -11.68
N PRO A 77 -15.06 -3.56 -11.41
CA PRO A 77 -16.34 -4.30 -11.40
C PRO A 77 -17.40 -3.72 -10.45
N PHE A 78 -16.99 -2.96 -9.44
CA PHE A 78 -17.83 -2.23 -8.48
C PHE A 78 -17.21 -0.87 -8.17
N GLU A 79 -17.98 0.05 -7.60
CA GLU A 79 -17.44 1.23 -6.92
C GLU A 79 -16.83 0.84 -5.57
N TYR A 80 -15.58 1.26 -5.34
CA TYR A 80 -14.86 1.00 -4.11
C TYR A 80 -14.59 2.30 -3.35
N THR A 81 -15.11 2.42 -2.13
CA THR A 81 -14.91 3.59 -1.25
C THR A 81 -13.59 3.48 -0.50
N ALA A 82 -12.85 4.58 -0.41
CA ALA A 82 -11.57 4.63 0.30
C ALA A 82 -11.77 4.46 1.81
N SER A 83 -10.83 3.77 2.45
CA SER A 83 -10.82 3.58 3.90
C SER A 83 -9.58 4.18 4.55
N GLN A 84 -8.41 3.88 3.99
CA GLN A 84 -7.13 4.29 4.55
C GLN A 84 -6.04 4.25 3.49
N LEU A 85 -4.94 4.94 3.76
CA LEU A 85 -3.66 4.66 3.15
C LEU A 85 -2.58 4.32 4.18
N HIS A 86 -1.54 3.59 3.78
CA HIS A 86 -0.39 3.26 4.61
C HIS A 86 0.84 2.94 3.76
N LEU A 87 2.03 2.90 4.38
CA LEU A 87 3.30 2.68 3.67
C LEU A 87 4.04 1.43 4.16
N HIS A 88 4.84 0.87 3.26
CA HIS A 88 5.82 -0.18 3.52
C HIS A 88 7.20 0.33 3.11
N TRP A 89 8.23 0.03 3.90
CA TRP A 89 9.60 0.47 3.69
C TRP A 89 10.62 -0.49 4.31
N GLY A 90 11.86 -0.33 3.88
CA GLY A 90 12.99 -1.12 4.32
C GLY A 90 13.66 -0.53 5.56
N ASN A 91 14.97 -0.39 5.50
CA ASN A 91 15.76 0.21 6.57
C ASN A 91 16.92 1.02 6.00
N ARG A 92 17.49 1.92 6.82
CA ARG A 92 18.58 2.83 6.43
C ARG A 92 19.84 2.19 5.85
N ASN A 93 20.06 0.89 6.07
CA ASN A 93 21.21 0.16 5.51
C ASN A 93 20.86 -0.54 4.19
N LYS A 94 19.56 -0.77 3.93
CA LYS A 94 19.02 -1.42 2.75
C LYS A 94 17.69 -0.78 2.38
N SER A 95 17.77 0.27 1.57
CA SER A 95 16.62 1.01 1.04
C SER A 95 15.87 0.26 -0.07
N GLU A 96 15.65 -1.04 0.13
CA GLU A 96 14.77 -1.89 -0.68
C GLU A 96 13.62 -2.30 0.25
N GLY A 97 12.45 -1.71 0.03
CA GLY A 97 11.35 -1.73 1.00
C GLY A 97 9.95 -1.83 0.42
N SER A 98 9.81 -1.88 -0.91
CA SER A 98 8.52 -2.18 -1.53
C SER A 98 8.10 -3.62 -1.27
N GLU A 99 6.79 -3.88 -1.28
CA GLU A 99 6.26 -5.23 -1.16
C GLU A 99 6.29 -5.92 -2.53
N HIS A 100 5.72 -5.28 -3.55
CA HIS A 100 5.76 -5.73 -4.93
C HIS A 100 7.15 -5.49 -5.53
N THR A 101 7.50 -6.34 -6.48
CA THR A 101 8.74 -6.21 -7.26
C THR A 101 8.43 -6.22 -8.75
N VAL A 102 9.35 -5.65 -9.53
CA VAL A 102 9.28 -5.70 -11.00
C VAL A 102 10.57 -6.34 -11.50
N SER A 103 10.45 -7.50 -12.13
CA SER A 103 11.58 -8.32 -12.59
C SER A 103 12.60 -8.60 -11.48
N GLY A 104 12.10 -8.92 -10.29
CA GLY A 104 12.88 -9.23 -9.08
C GLY A 104 13.49 -8.02 -8.38
N LYS A 105 13.23 -6.79 -8.87
CA LYS A 105 13.74 -5.56 -8.26
C LYS A 105 12.72 -4.96 -7.28
N HIS A 106 13.16 -4.75 -6.04
CA HIS A 106 12.46 -3.91 -5.08
C HIS A 106 12.66 -2.41 -5.36
N PHE A 107 11.65 -1.63 -4.98
CA PHE A 107 11.67 -0.18 -4.89
C PHE A 107 11.93 0.24 -3.44
N ALA A 108 12.16 1.53 -3.20
CA ALA A 108 12.59 2.03 -1.90
C ALA A 108 11.50 1.88 -0.82
N ALA A 109 10.26 2.13 -1.20
CA ALA A 109 9.07 1.98 -0.37
C ALA A 109 7.84 1.72 -1.26
N GLU A 110 6.69 1.48 -0.64
CA GLU A 110 5.43 1.29 -1.34
C GLU A 110 4.27 1.89 -0.55
N LEU A 111 3.45 2.70 -1.21
CA LEU A 111 2.20 3.24 -0.66
C LEU A 111 1.04 2.35 -1.07
N HIS A 112 0.17 1.98 -0.13
CA HIS A 112 -1.11 1.34 -0.39
C HIS A 112 -2.27 2.27 -0.06
N ILE A 113 -3.20 2.44 -0.99
CA ILE A 113 -4.50 3.10 -0.76
C ILE A 113 -5.59 2.03 -0.80
N VAL A 114 -6.17 1.75 0.36
CA VAL A 114 -7.13 0.66 0.57
C VAL A 114 -8.55 1.15 0.44
N HIS A 115 -9.31 0.48 -0.41
CA HIS A 115 -10.72 0.70 -0.63
C HIS A 115 -11.51 -0.58 -0.36
N TYR A 116 -12.81 -0.43 -0.09
CA TYR A 116 -13.73 -1.54 0.09
C TYR A 116 -14.94 -1.39 -0.82
N ASN A 117 -15.53 -2.53 -1.23
CA ASN A 117 -16.71 -2.57 -2.07
C ASN A 117 -17.93 -2.08 -1.29
N SER A 118 -18.22 -0.80 -1.41
CA SER A 118 -19.30 -0.10 -0.74
C SER A 118 -20.65 -0.30 -1.42
N GLU A 119 -20.69 -0.86 -2.62
CA GLU A 119 -21.96 -1.28 -3.25
C GLU A 119 -22.57 -2.49 -2.55
N LYS A 120 -21.72 -3.39 -2.00
CA LYS A 120 -22.16 -4.65 -1.37
C LYS A 120 -22.03 -4.68 0.15
N TYR A 121 -21.07 -3.95 0.71
CA TYR A 121 -20.72 -4.05 2.13
C TYR A 121 -20.82 -2.70 2.84
N THR A 122 -21.23 -2.74 4.11
CA THR A 122 -21.45 -1.52 4.91
C THR A 122 -20.16 -0.78 5.24
N ASP A 123 -19.07 -1.53 5.42
CA ASP A 123 -17.76 -1.02 5.81
C ASP A 123 -16.66 -2.02 5.45
N ILE A 124 -15.41 -1.60 5.63
CA ILE A 124 -14.23 -2.44 5.35
C ILE A 124 -14.21 -3.73 6.17
N THR A 125 -14.75 -3.76 7.39
CA THR A 125 -14.74 -4.96 8.24
C THR A 125 -15.69 -6.02 7.67
N ALA A 126 -16.85 -5.60 7.17
CA ALA A 126 -17.81 -6.49 6.51
C ALA A 126 -17.29 -7.01 5.15
N ALA A 127 -16.40 -6.25 4.49
CA ALA A 127 -15.86 -6.57 3.18
C ALA A 127 -14.57 -7.41 3.22
N MET A 128 -13.74 -7.28 4.27
CA MET A 128 -12.33 -7.68 4.23
C MET A 128 -12.05 -9.16 3.96
N ASP A 129 -13.01 -10.05 4.20
CA ASP A 129 -12.89 -11.50 3.98
C ASP A 129 -13.69 -11.99 2.76
N LYS A 130 -14.19 -11.08 1.92
CA LYS A 130 -15.01 -11.37 0.74
C LYS A 130 -14.19 -11.24 -0.54
N ALA A 131 -14.42 -12.14 -1.50
CA ALA A 131 -13.60 -12.24 -2.72
C ALA A 131 -13.54 -10.93 -3.54
N ASP A 132 -14.63 -10.17 -3.57
CA ASP A 132 -14.77 -8.87 -4.22
C ASP A 132 -14.73 -7.70 -3.22
N GLY A 133 -14.24 -7.96 -2.01
CA GLY A 133 -14.37 -7.08 -0.85
C GLY A 133 -13.50 -5.85 -0.89
N LEU A 134 -12.25 -5.98 -1.38
CA LEU A 134 -11.27 -4.90 -1.33
C LEU A 134 -10.69 -4.60 -2.71
N ALA A 135 -10.34 -3.33 -2.93
CA ALA A 135 -9.48 -2.90 -4.01
C ALA A 135 -8.35 -2.06 -3.44
N VAL A 136 -7.11 -2.38 -3.80
CA VAL A 136 -5.93 -1.67 -3.30
C VAL A 136 -5.15 -1.09 -4.47
N LEU A 137 -4.86 0.20 -4.38
CA LEU A 137 -3.91 0.87 -5.25
C LEU A 137 -2.54 0.83 -4.61
N ALA A 138 -1.53 0.36 -5.34
CA ALA A 138 -0.14 0.38 -4.90
C ALA A 138 0.70 1.34 -5.76
N VAL A 139 1.46 2.18 -5.09
CA VAL A 139 2.43 3.10 -5.71
C VAL A 139 3.82 2.72 -5.24
N LEU A 140 4.67 2.33 -6.17
CA LEU A 140 6.08 2.05 -5.93
C LEU A 140 6.83 3.38 -5.75
N LEU A 141 7.70 3.48 -4.75
CA LEU A 141 8.45 4.70 -4.45
C LEU A 141 9.94 4.50 -4.70
N GLU A 142 10.58 5.44 -5.39
CA GLU A 142 12.02 5.42 -5.60
C GLU A 142 12.69 6.70 -5.14
N ILE A 143 14.01 6.63 -4.94
CA ILE A 143 14.81 7.79 -4.54
C ILE A 143 15.00 8.67 -5.76
N GLY A 144 14.58 9.93 -5.65
CA GLY A 144 14.73 10.94 -6.68
C GLY A 144 14.60 12.34 -6.09
N LEU A 145 13.79 13.19 -6.73
CA LEU A 145 13.55 14.55 -6.26
C LEU A 145 12.66 14.60 -5.01
N PHE A 146 12.79 15.69 -4.25
CA PHE A 146 11.91 15.97 -3.13
C PHE A 146 10.46 16.07 -3.60
N ASN A 147 9.57 15.34 -2.93
CA ASN A 147 8.16 15.30 -3.28
C ASN A 147 7.31 16.10 -2.28
N PRO A 148 6.79 17.28 -2.66
CA PRO A 148 6.01 18.12 -1.76
C PRO A 148 4.69 17.48 -1.33
N PHE A 149 4.15 16.53 -2.11
CA PHE A 149 2.87 15.90 -1.80
C PHE A 149 3.01 14.83 -0.71
N TYR A 150 4.06 14.03 -0.76
CA TYR A 150 4.41 13.10 0.33
C TYR A 150 4.77 13.85 1.61
N GLU A 151 5.35 15.05 1.50
CA GLU A 151 5.66 15.89 2.66
C GLU A 151 4.41 16.32 3.44
N ASN A 152 3.23 16.35 2.81
CA ASN A 152 1.97 16.60 3.54
C ASN A 152 1.76 15.59 4.66
N ILE A 153 2.27 14.36 4.52
CA ILE A 153 2.23 13.29 5.51
C ILE A 153 3.53 13.26 6.33
N PHE A 154 4.69 13.24 5.67
CA PHE A 154 5.97 12.87 6.30
C PHE A 154 6.40 13.84 7.40
N ARG A 155 6.08 15.14 7.27
CA ARG A 155 6.33 16.14 8.31
C ARG A 155 5.67 15.82 9.67
N HIS A 156 4.65 14.96 9.67
CA HIS A 156 3.92 14.56 10.89
C HIS A 156 4.49 13.31 11.58
N PHE A 157 5.49 12.63 11.02
CA PHE A 157 6.03 11.39 11.61
C PHE A 157 6.53 11.56 13.05
N ARG A 158 7.11 12.73 13.36
CA ARG A 158 7.55 13.05 14.74
C ARG A 158 6.40 13.07 15.75
N ASN A 159 5.17 13.29 15.30
CA ASN A 159 3.97 13.35 16.15
C ASN A 159 3.32 11.97 16.33
N VAL A 160 3.74 10.97 15.55
CA VAL A 160 3.26 9.58 15.61
C VAL A 160 4.44 8.60 15.76
N LYS A 161 5.45 9.01 16.55
CA LYS A 161 6.70 8.26 16.70
C LYS A 161 6.50 6.86 17.27
N TYR A 162 5.63 6.72 18.26
CA TYR A 162 5.37 5.45 18.95
C TYR A 162 4.00 4.89 18.60
N LYS A 163 3.83 3.59 18.80
CA LYS A 163 2.56 2.89 18.59
C LYS A 163 1.40 3.59 19.31
N ASP A 164 0.26 3.60 18.66
CA ASP A 164 -1.04 4.18 19.07
C ASP A 164 -1.07 5.71 19.19
N GLN A 165 0.04 6.40 18.91
CA GLN A 165 0.05 7.86 18.77
C GLN A 165 -0.68 8.29 17.49
N LYS A 166 -1.37 9.43 17.58
CA LYS A 166 -2.17 10.01 16.50
C LYS A 166 -1.80 11.46 16.25
N ALA A 167 -1.92 11.89 15.00
CA ALA A 167 -1.80 13.28 14.59
C ALA A 167 -2.91 13.63 13.59
N LEU A 168 -3.25 14.91 13.52
CA LEU A 168 -4.16 15.45 12.52
C LEU A 168 -3.35 15.99 11.34
N VAL A 169 -3.77 15.63 10.13
CA VAL A 169 -3.16 16.08 8.87
C VAL A 169 -4.23 16.90 8.13
N PRO A 170 -3.98 18.17 7.78
CA PRO A 170 -4.91 18.95 6.97
C PRO A 170 -5.24 18.25 5.64
N GLY A 171 -6.46 18.41 5.15
CA GLY A 171 -6.85 17.88 3.85
C GLY A 171 -5.95 18.37 2.71
N PHE A 172 -5.69 17.49 1.75
CA PHE A 172 -4.94 17.79 0.53
C PHE A 172 -5.40 16.85 -0.59
N ASN A 173 -4.94 17.09 -1.82
CA ASN A 173 -5.24 16.22 -2.94
C ASN A 173 -4.46 14.90 -2.85
N ILE A 174 -5.16 13.82 -2.49
CA ILE A 174 -4.58 12.47 -2.37
C ILE A 174 -4.13 11.93 -3.72
N GLN A 175 -4.72 12.40 -4.82
CA GLN A 175 -4.36 11.96 -6.17
C GLN A 175 -2.92 12.35 -6.54
N GLU A 176 -2.37 13.40 -5.91
CA GLU A 176 -0.97 13.83 -6.10
C GLU A 176 0.06 12.87 -5.47
N LEU A 177 -0.39 11.87 -4.71
CA LEU A 177 0.46 10.78 -4.23
C LEU A 177 0.67 9.69 -5.29
N LEU A 178 -0.13 9.71 -6.36
CA LEU A 178 -0.08 8.75 -7.46
C LEU A 178 0.92 9.21 -8.54
N PRO A 179 1.41 8.31 -9.40
CA PRO A 179 2.32 8.68 -10.49
C PRO A 179 1.60 9.44 -11.61
N ASP A 180 2.37 10.13 -12.46
CA ASP A 180 1.83 10.94 -13.56
C ASP A 180 1.02 10.13 -14.59
N ARG A 181 1.41 8.87 -14.84
CA ARG A 181 0.74 7.96 -15.78
C ARG A 181 -0.10 6.92 -15.03
N LEU A 182 -1.38 7.25 -14.88
CA LEU A 182 -2.37 6.42 -14.17
C LEU A 182 -3.02 5.35 -15.07
N ASP A 183 -2.84 5.46 -16.38
CA ASP A 183 -3.35 4.55 -17.39
C ASP A 183 -2.46 3.30 -17.58
N GLU A 184 -1.26 3.28 -17.00
CA GLU A 184 -0.35 2.13 -17.05
C GLU A 184 -0.23 1.44 -15.68
N TYR A 185 -0.81 0.26 -15.56
CA TYR A 185 -0.83 -0.49 -14.31
C TYR A 185 -0.92 -2.01 -14.52
N TYR A 186 -0.53 -2.74 -13.48
CA TYR A 186 -0.73 -4.18 -13.30
C TYR A 186 -2.02 -4.44 -12.53
N ARG A 187 -2.81 -5.44 -12.94
CA ARG A 187 -4.07 -5.85 -12.32
C ARG A 187 -4.06 -7.34 -12.01
N TYR A 188 -4.36 -7.71 -10.77
CA TYR A 188 -4.49 -9.12 -10.38
C TYR A 188 -5.35 -9.31 -9.11
N GLU A 189 -5.91 -10.50 -8.94
CA GLU A 189 -6.59 -10.91 -7.70
C GLU A 189 -5.58 -11.50 -6.71
N GLY A 190 -5.52 -10.94 -5.50
CA GLY A 190 -4.55 -11.29 -4.48
C GLY A 190 -5.11 -11.21 -3.07
N SER A 191 -4.21 -11.02 -2.11
CA SER A 191 -4.55 -10.99 -0.69
C SER A 191 -4.14 -9.69 -0.01
N LEU A 192 -4.59 -9.52 1.23
CA LEU A 192 -3.89 -8.65 2.17
C LEU A 192 -2.43 -9.14 2.32
N THR A 193 -1.49 -8.21 2.39
CA THR A 193 -0.05 -8.48 2.64
C THR A 193 0.30 -8.56 4.13
N THR A 194 -0.71 -8.42 4.98
CA THR A 194 -0.60 -8.56 6.44
C THR A 194 -1.67 -9.52 6.94
N PRO A 195 -1.47 -10.16 8.11
CA PRO A 195 -2.48 -10.99 8.72
C PRO A 195 -3.84 -10.25 8.88
N PRO A 196 -4.98 -10.91 8.60
CA PRO A 196 -5.13 -12.34 8.36
C PRO A 196 -4.81 -12.88 6.95
N CYS A 197 -4.30 -12.06 6.03
CA CYS A 197 -3.96 -12.45 4.65
C CYS A 197 -5.14 -12.97 3.80
N TYR A 198 -6.34 -12.43 4.02
CA TYR A 198 -7.53 -12.81 3.24
C TYR A 198 -7.30 -12.60 1.73
N PRO A 199 -7.63 -13.58 0.86
CA PRO A 199 -7.55 -13.45 -0.59
C PRO A 199 -8.77 -12.70 -1.14
N SER A 200 -8.86 -11.41 -0.79
CA SER A 200 -10.03 -10.54 -0.98
C SER A 200 -9.70 -9.25 -1.74
N VAL A 201 -8.48 -9.13 -2.28
CA VAL A 201 -7.96 -7.87 -2.82
C VAL A 201 -7.84 -7.91 -4.33
N LEU A 202 -8.54 -7.00 -5.00
CA LEU A 202 -8.25 -6.63 -6.38
C LEU A 202 -7.13 -5.59 -6.40
N TRP A 203 -5.93 -6.02 -6.77
CA TRP A 203 -4.74 -5.17 -6.80
C TRP A 203 -4.68 -4.35 -8.09
N THR A 204 -4.36 -3.06 -7.96
CA THR A 204 -3.86 -2.23 -9.04
C THR A 204 -2.52 -1.67 -8.63
N VAL A 205 -1.44 -2.10 -9.27
CA VAL A 205 -0.09 -1.57 -9.02
C VAL A 205 0.32 -0.71 -10.19
N PHE A 206 0.58 0.58 -9.97
CA PHE A 206 0.96 1.47 -11.06
C PHE A 206 2.35 1.12 -11.59
N ARG A 207 2.53 1.18 -12.91
CA ARG A 207 3.79 0.84 -13.56
C ARG A 207 4.90 1.85 -13.24
N HIS A 208 4.52 3.11 -13.12
CA HIS A 208 5.45 4.20 -12.87
C HIS A 208 5.65 4.42 -11.38
N PRO A 209 6.90 4.47 -10.90
CA PRO A 209 7.16 4.85 -9.53
C PRO A 209 6.93 6.35 -9.31
N VAL A 210 6.80 6.73 -8.06
CA VAL A 210 6.86 8.13 -7.62
C VAL A 210 8.20 8.36 -6.91
N GLU A 211 8.86 9.46 -7.26
CA GLU A 211 10.09 9.86 -6.60
C GLU A 211 9.82 10.50 -5.24
N ILE A 212 10.66 10.17 -4.25
CA ILE A 212 10.82 10.90 -3.00
C ILE A 212 12.31 11.16 -2.75
N SER A 213 12.65 12.24 -2.05
CA SER A 213 14.05 12.53 -1.74
C SER A 213 14.66 11.51 -0.77
N GLN A 214 15.99 11.41 -0.77
CA GLN A 214 16.73 10.59 0.19
C GLN A 214 16.41 10.96 1.64
N GLU A 215 16.22 12.25 1.93
CA GLU A 215 15.86 12.75 3.26
C GLU A 215 14.44 12.31 3.66
N GLN A 216 13.50 12.32 2.72
CA GLN A 216 12.14 11.84 2.94
C GLN A 216 12.10 10.33 3.21
N LEU A 217 12.86 9.54 2.44
CA LEU A 217 12.99 8.11 2.70
C LEU A 217 13.63 7.84 4.07
N LEU A 218 14.71 8.55 4.42
CA LEU A 218 15.38 8.38 5.71
C LEU A 218 14.45 8.74 6.88
N ALA A 219 13.56 9.73 6.71
CA ALA A 219 12.54 10.04 7.71
C ALA A 219 11.58 8.86 7.91
N LEU A 220 11.16 8.18 6.84
CA LEU A 220 10.32 6.99 6.90
C LEU A 220 11.04 5.84 7.64
N GLU A 221 12.31 5.59 7.29
CA GLU A 221 13.13 4.49 7.81
C GLU A 221 13.61 4.66 9.27
N THR A 222 13.46 5.85 9.88
CA THR A 222 14.05 6.15 11.20
C THR A 222 13.15 6.86 12.20
N ALA A 223 12.00 7.40 11.77
CA ALA A 223 11.19 8.25 12.65
C ALA A 223 10.30 7.48 13.63
N MET A 224 10.00 6.20 13.40
CA MET A 224 8.91 5.49 14.05
C MET A 224 9.32 4.17 14.71
N TYR A 225 8.54 3.75 15.71
CA TYR A 225 8.73 2.55 16.51
C TYR A 225 7.46 1.68 16.49
N CYS A 226 7.63 0.36 16.48
CA CYS A 226 6.55 -0.62 16.62
C CYS A 226 5.95 -0.68 18.03
N THR A 227 6.68 -0.17 19.03
CA THR A 227 6.34 -0.25 20.45
C THR A 227 5.71 1.05 20.95
N GLU A 228 5.06 0.97 22.12
CA GLU A 228 4.59 2.15 22.84
C GLU A 228 5.78 2.97 23.40
N ARG A 229 5.52 4.21 23.83
CA ARG A 229 6.57 5.16 24.25
C ARG A 229 7.42 4.67 25.42
N ASP A 230 6.78 4.00 26.38
CA ASP A 230 7.38 3.60 27.65
C ASP A 230 7.81 2.12 27.65
N ASP A 231 7.87 1.50 26.46
CA ASP A 231 8.37 0.14 26.30
C ASP A 231 9.86 0.07 26.67
N PRO A 232 10.28 -0.84 27.57
CA PRO A 232 11.68 -0.95 27.97
C PRO A 232 12.61 -1.41 26.83
N GLU A 233 12.07 -2.05 25.79
CA GLU A 233 12.82 -2.56 24.64
C GLU A 233 12.25 -1.99 23.33
N PRO A 234 12.48 -0.68 23.05
CA PRO A 234 11.87 -0.02 21.91
C PRO A 234 12.32 -0.64 20.58
N LEU A 235 11.36 -1.03 19.75
CA LEU A 235 11.62 -1.64 18.45
C LEU A 235 11.38 -0.62 17.34
N GLU A 236 12.42 -0.30 16.57
CA GLU A 236 12.29 0.56 15.38
C GLU A 236 11.33 -0.07 14.35
N MET A 237 10.48 0.76 13.73
CA MET A 237 9.59 0.31 12.68
C MET A 237 10.33 0.34 11.34
N VAL A 238 10.97 -0.78 11.03
CA VAL A 238 11.73 -1.01 9.79
C VAL A 238 11.43 -2.39 9.23
N ASP A 239 11.75 -2.60 7.95
CA ASP A 239 11.50 -3.85 7.23
C ASP A 239 10.05 -4.33 7.39
N ASN A 240 9.10 -3.39 7.26
CA ASN A 240 7.68 -3.64 7.48
C ASN A 240 6.94 -4.08 6.21
N PHE A 241 7.66 -4.67 5.27
CA PHE A 241 7.13 -5.30 4.06
C PHE A 241 7.12 -6.83 4.21
N ARG A 242 6.26 -7.50 3.43
CA ARG A 242 6.19 -8.94 3.29
C ARG A 242 7.09 -9.39 2.12
N ASN A 243 7.69 -10.58 2.22
CA ASN A 243 8.41 -11.16 1.10
C ASN A 243 7.47 -11.45 -0.08
N VAL A 244 8.00 -11.46 -1.30
CA VAL A 244 7.26 -11.90 -2.49
C VAL A 244 6.77 -13.34 -2.33
N GLN A 245 5.51 -13.56 -2.69
CA GLN A 245 4.84 -14.85 -2.56
C GLN A 245 4.88 -15.61 -3.89
N GLU A 246 4.81 -16.94 -3.81
CA GLU A 246 4.78 -17.77 -5.01
C GLU A 246 3.52 -17.52 -5.84
N PHE A 247 3.72 -17.46 -7.14
CA PHE A 247 2.68 -17.17 -8.11
C PHE A 247 2.17 -18.48 -8.73
N HIS A 248 1.11 -19.04 -8.13
CA HIS A 248 0.52 -20.32 -8.53
C HIS A 248 -0.36 -20.20 -9.80
N GLU A 249 0.26 -20.23 -10.99
CA GLU A 249 -0.41 -20.28 -12.32
C GLU A 249 -1.44 -19.17 -12.61
N ARG A 250 -1.38 -18.05 -11.88
CA ARG A 250 -2.23 -16.89 -12.14
C ARG A 250 -1.74 -16.15 -13.40
N LEU A 251 -2.50 -15.16 -13.84
CA LEU A 251 -2.00 -14.16 -14.80
C LEU A 251 -2.09 -12.79 -14.14
N VAL A 252 -1.19 -11.89 -14.54
CA VAL A 252 -1.27 -10.48 -14.20
C VAL A 252 -1.63 -9.75 -15.48
N PHE A 253 -2.74 -9.04 -15.45
CA PHE A 253 -3.17 -8.25 -16.58
C PHE A 253 -2.45 -6.89 -16.56
N ILE A 254 -2.06 -6.40 -17.73
CA ILE A 254 -1.45 -5.07 -17.88
C ILE A 254 -2.32 -4.20 -18.80
N SER A 255 -2.50 -2.93 -18.43
CA SER A 255 -3.26 -1.95 -19.23
C SER A 255 -2.43 -1.30 -20.34
N PHE A 256 -1.14 -1.65 -20.43
CA PHE A 256 -0.18 -1.10 -21.37
C PHE A 256 0.44 -2.20 -22.24
N HIS A 257 0.90 -1.87 -23.43
CA HIS A 257 1.63 -2.80 -24.27
C HIS A 257 3.10 -2.91 -23.81
N GLU A 258 3.62 -4.13 -23.67
CA GLU A 258 5.07 -4.34 -23.57
C GLU A 258 5.72 -4.00 -24.92
N GLY A 259 6.12 -2.74 -25.12
CA GLY A 259 6.83 -2.34 -26.31
C GLY A 259 6.65 -0.89 -26.69
N GLU A 260 7.24 0.01 -25.90
CA GLU A 260 7.82 1.26 -26.39
C GLU A 260 8.74 1.80 -25.28
N LEU A 261 10.05 1.69 -25.52
CA LEU A 261 11.11 2.41 -24.82
C LEU A 261 11.28 3.76 -25.50
#